data_AF-A0A519BDB1-F1
#
_entry.id   AF-A0A519BDB1-F1
#
_cell.length_a   1.000
_cell.length_b   1.000
_cell.length_c   1.000
_cell.angle_alpha   90.00
_cell.angle_beta   90.00
_cell.angle_gamma   90.00
#
_symmetry.space_group_name_H-M   'P 1'
#
loop_
_entity.id
_entity.type
_entity.pdbx_description
1 polymer ?
#
loop_
_entity_poly.entity_id
_entity_poly.type
_entity_poly.pdbx_seq_one_letter_code
_entity_poly.pdbx_strand_id
1 'polypeptide(L)'
;MENILIKLANQYPVVTITGPRQSGKTTLIKHVFPDKKYANLETPDIRQFALADPKGFLNQYDNAILDEIQRAPEALVNLVKVKNMFPKADTIN
;
A
#
# COMPACT_ATOMS: atom_id res chain seq x y z
N MET A 1 7.02 -15.61 7.12
CA MET A 1 6.91 -14.23 6.58
C MET A 1 5.48 -13.70 6.66
N GLU A 2 4.48 -14.48 6.28
CA GLU A 2 3.04 -14.12 6.37
C GLU A 2 2.61 -13.64 7.76
N ASN A 3 2.98 -14.37 8.83
CA ASN A 3 2.67 -13.99 10.21
C ASN A 3 3.23 -12.61 10.61
N ILE A 4 4.37 -12.21 10.04
CA ILE A 4 4.96 -10.89 10.30
C ILE A 4 4.11 -9.81 9.60
N LEU A 5 3.66 -10.05 8.37
CA LEU A 5 2.81 -9.12 7.63
C LEU A 5 1.47 -8.89 8.32
N ILE A 6 0.82 -9.97 8.79
CA ILE A 6 -0.44 -9.87 9.55
C ILE A 6 -0.22 -9.08 10.84
N LYS A 7 0.86 -9.37 11.58
CA LYS A 7 1.19 -8.65 12.81
C LYS A 7 1.42 -7.15 12.55
N LEU A 8 2.20 -6.80 11.54
CA LEU A 8 2.48 -5.41 11.19
C LEU A 8 1.21 -4.68 10.73
N ALA A 9 0.38 -5.33 9.90
CA ALA A 9 -0.89 -4.75 9.42
C ALA A 9 -1.88 -4.47 10.57
N ASN A 10 -1.82 -5.22 11.67
CA ASN A 10 -2.63 -4.97 12.86
C ASN A 10 -2.06 -3.88 13.77
N GLN A 11 -0.76 -3.58 13.67
CA GLN A 11 -0.07 -2.62 14.55
C GLN A 11 0.07 -1.23 13.92
N TYR A 12 0.14 -1.16 12.59
CA TYR A 12 0.39 0.07 11.87
C TYR A 12 -0.75 0.38 10.90
N PRO A 13 -1.15 1.66 10.77
CA PRO A 13 -2.19 2.06 9.84
C PRO A 13 -1.78 1.86 8.37
N VAL A 14 -0.46 1.83 8.11
CA VAL A 14 0.11 1.63 6.77
C VAL A 14 1.34 0.74 6.90
N VAL A 15 1.44 -0.27 6.03
CA VAL A 15 2.61 -1.14 5.90
C VAL A 15 3.06 -1.10 4.45
N THR A 16 4.29 -0.66 4.21
CA THR A 16 4.88 -0.60 2.88
C THR A 16 5.83 -1.79 2.69
N ILE A 17 5.68 -2.52 1.59
CA ILE A 17 6.60 -3.61 1.23
C ILE A 17 7.44 -3.17 0.03
N THR A 18 8.74 -3.10 0.22
CA THR A 18 9.71 -2.79 -0.83
C THR A 18 10.55 -4.01 -1.18
N GLY A 19 11.06 -4.07 -2.41
CA GLY A 19 11.98 -5.13 -2.83
C GLY A 19 12.15 -5.16 -4.35
N PRO A 20 13.07 -5.99 -4.88
CA PRO A 20 13.39 -6.07 -6.31
C PRO A 20 12.15 -6.26 -7.19
N ARG A 21 12.19 -5.75 -8.43
CA ARG A 21 11.13 -6.06 -9.41
C ARG A 21 11.00 -7.58 -9.56
N GLN A 22 9.76 -8.04 -9.78
CA GLN A 22 9.43 -9.46 -10.00
C GLN A 22 9.70 -10.41 -8.81
N SER A 23 9.95 -9.88 -7.61
CA SER A 23 10.15 -10.70 -6.39
C SER A 23 8.86 -11.30 -5.78
N GLY A 24 7.72 -11.27 -6.49
CA GLY A 24 6.47 -11.86 -6.03
C GLY A 24 5.72 -11.12 -4.90
N LYS A 25 6.09 -9.88 -4.57
CA LYS A 25 5.47 -9.09 -3.47
C LYS A 25 3.95 -9.01 -3.59
N THR A 26 3.44 -8.58 -4.74
CA THR A 26 2.01 -8.43 -4.98
C THR A 26 1.27 -9.76 -4.81
N THR A 27 1.87 -10.87 -5.28
CA THR A 27 1.33 -12.22 -5.11
C THR A 27 1.26 -12.60 -3.63
N LEU A 28 2.32 -12.37 -2.86
CA LEU A 28 2.35 -12.63 -1.42
C LEU A 28 1.30 -11.82 -0.67
N ILE A 29 1.20 -10.51 -0.92
CA ILE A 29 0.24 -9.64 -0.22
C ILE A 29 -1.20 -10.06 -0.53
N LYS A 30 -1.51 -10.36 -1.80
CA LYS A 30 -2.84 -10.85 -2.20
C LYS A 30 -3.17 -12.21 -1.59
N HIS A 31 -2.16 -13.06 -1.39
CA HIS A 31 -2.34 -14.35 -0.71
C HIS A 31 -2.65 -14.17 0.78
N VAL A 32 -1.90 -13.29 1.46
CA VAL A 32 -2.06 -13.03 2.90
C VAL A 32 -3.32 -12.24 3.22
N PHE A 33 -3.77 -11.36 2.31
CA PHE A 33 -4.93 -10.49 2.49
C PHE A 33 -5.92 -10.63 1.32
N PRO A 34 -6.53 -11.81 1.13
CA PRO A 34 -7.38 -12.08 -0.03
C PRO A 34 -8.66 -11.22 -0.05
N ASP A 35 -9.14 -10.81 1.12
CA ASP A 35 -10.38 -10.03 1.27
C ASP A 35 -10.15 -8.51 1.10
N LYS A 36 -8.90 -8.06 1.04
CA LYS A 36 -8.62 -6.63 0.88
C LYS A 36 -8.85 -6.22 -0.57
N LYS A 37 -9.49 -5.06 -0.73
CA LYS A 37 -9.57 -4.39 -2.03
C LYS A 37 -8.17 -4.15 -2.57
N TYR A 38 -8.01 -4.25 -3.89
CA TYR A 38 -6.74 -4.06 -4.57
C TYR A 38 -6.86 -2.93 -5.60
N ALA A 39 -5.95 -1.97 -5.54
CA ALA A 39 -5.80 -0.90 -6.52
C ALA A 39 -4.40 -0.95 -7.12
N ASN A 40 -4.31 -1.03 -8.45
CA ASN A 40 -3.04 -0.88 -9.16
C ASN A 40 -2.97 0.49 -9.81
N LEU A 41 -2.05 1.34 -9.36
CA LEU A 41 -1.90 2.70 -9.89
C LEU A 41 -1.10 2.77 -11.21
N GLU A 42 -0.72 1.63 -11.78
CA GLU A 42 -0.35 1.56 -13.20
C GLU A 42 -1.56 1.54 -14.13
N THR A 43 -2.74 1.12 -13.63
CA THR A 43 -3.98 1.19 -14.40
C THR A 43 -4.38 2.66 -14.59
N PRO A 44 -4.51 3.15 -15.84
CA PRO A 44 -4.75 4.57 -16.10
C PRO A 44 -5.98 5.14 -15.38
N ASP A 45 -7.09 4.42 -15.39
CA ASP A 45 -8.35 4.87 -14.77
C ASP A 45 -8.25 4.96 -13.24
N ILE A 46 -7.60 3.98 -12.62
CA ILE A 46 -7.35 3.97 -11.17
C ILE A 46 -6.44 5.12 -10.77
N ARG A 47 -5.37 5.35 -11.55
CA ARG A 47 -4.46 6.48 -11.32
C ARG A 47 -5.17 7.80 -11.51
N GLN A 48 -5.96 7.95 -12.57
CA GLN A 48 -6.72 9.17 -12.82
C GLN A 48 -7.71 9.44 -11.68
N PHE A 49 -8.40 8.42 -11.18
CA PHE A 49 -9.28 8.56 -10.03
C PHE A 49 -8.52 9.00 -8.77
N ALA A 50 -7.40 8.35 -8.47
CA ALA A 50 -6.55 8.70 -7.32
C ALA A 50 -6.01 10.15 -7.36
N LEU A 51 -5.75 10.67 -8.57
CA LEU A 51 -5.28 12.04 -8.77
C LEU A 51 -6.42 13.07 -8.79
N ALA A 52 -7.55 12.73 -9.40
CA ALA A 52 -8.68 13.65 -9.55
C ALA A 52 -9.49 13.82 -8.26
N ASP A 53 -9.68 12.74 -7.49
CA ASP A 53 -10.33 12.77 -6.18
C ASP A 53 -9.59 11.86 -5.17
N PRO A 54 -8.48 12.34 -4.59
CA PRO A 54 -7.74 11.60 -3.58
C PRO A 54 -8.59 11.15 -2.38
N LYS A 55 -9.55 11.98 -1.94
CA LYS A 55 -10.38 11.66 -0.77
C LYS A 55 -11.39 10.57 -1.10
N GLY A 56 -12.08 10.68 -2.23
CA GLY A 56 -12.97 9.63 -2.73
C GLY A 56 -12.24 8.32 -2.98
N PHE A 57 -11.02 8.39 -3.53
CA PHE A 57 -10.17 7.22 -3.72
C PHE A 57 -9.87 6.51 -2.40
N LEU A 58 -9.41 7.25 -1.38
CA LEU A 58 -9.13 6.67 -0.07
C LEU A 58 -10.36 6.10 0.63
N ASN A 59 -11.53 6.73 0.47
CA ASN A 59 -12.79 6.20 0.98
C ASN A 59 -13.21 4.91 0.26
N GLN A 60 -13.01 4.84 -1.05
CA GLN A 60 -13.32 3.64 -1.83
C GLN A 60 -12.36 2.50 -1.51
N TYR A 61 -11.08 2.82 -1.27
CA TYR A 61 -10.00 1.89 -0.97
C TYR A 61 -9.58 1.95 0.51
N ASP A 62 -10.56 2.05 1.40
CA ASP A 62 -10.32 1.92 2.84
C ASP A 62 -9.82 0.49 3.15
N ASN A 63 -8.79 0.40 3.99
CA ASN A 63 -8.09 -0.85 4.32
C ASN A 63 -7.71 -1.72 3.09
N ALA A 64 -7.18 -1.10 2.03
CA ALA A 64 -6.84 -1.76 0.77
C ALA A 64 -5.34 -2.03 0.57
N ILE A 65 -5.03 -2.84 -0.44
CA ILE A 65 -3.70 -2.99 -1.02
C ILE A 65 -3.58 -1.98 -2.16
N LEU A 66 -2.63 -1.04 -2.03
CA LEU A 66 -2.32 -0.05 -3.06
C LEU A 66 -0.97 -0.42 -3.69
N ASP A 67 -0.99 -0.83 -4.96
CA ASP A 67 0.22 -1.19 -5.71
C ASP A 67 0.71 -0.01 -6.56
N GLU A 68 2.02 0.11 -6.70
CA GLU A 68 2.68 1.16 -7.49
C GLU A 68 2.28 2.59 -7.08
N ILE A 69 2.06 2.80 -5.76
CA ILE A 69 1.56 4.07 -5.17
C ILE A 69 2.40 5.31 -5.53
N GLN A 70 3.69 5.13 -5.84
CA GLN A 70 4.56 6.20 -6.30
C GLN A 70 4.12 6.83 -7.64
N ARG A 71 3.17 6.22 -8.35
CA ARG A 71 2.53 6.80 -9.54
C ARG A 71 1.52 7.90 -9.23
N ALA A 72 1.03 8.01 -7.99
CA ALA A 72 0.16 9.08 -7.52
C ALA A 72 0.52 9.49 -6.08
N PRO A 73 1.70 10.11 -5.86
CA PRO A 73 2.16 10.46 -4.51
C PRO A 73 1.22 11.47 -3.83
N GLU A 74 0.50 12.29 -4.60
CA GLU A 74 -0.47 13.27 -4.09
C GLU A 74 -1.67 12.62 -3.40
N ALA A 75 -2.01 11.37 -3.75
CA ALA A 75 -3.03 10.60 -3.05
C ALA A 75 -2.63 10.33 -1.58
N LEU A 76 -1.32 10.21 -1.30
CA LEU A 76 -0.79 10.03 0.05
C LEU A 76 -0.80 11.32 0.89
N VAL A 77 -0.84 12.52 0.27
CA VAL A 77 -0.86 13.80 1.01
C VAL A 77 -2.18 13.97 1.77
N ASN A 78 -3.26 13.33 1.31
CA ASN A 78 -4.54 13.31 2.02
C ASN A 78 -4.65 12.18 3.07
N LEU A 79 -3.69 11.25 3.11
CA LEU A 79 -3.59 10.18 4.10
C LEU A 79 -2.94 10.63 5.42
N VAL A 80 -2.68 11.93 5.65
CA VAL A 80 -1.90 12.44 6.79
C VAL A 80 -2.53 12.08 8.15
N LYS A 81 -2.23 10.87 8.62
CA LYS A 81 -1.35 10.60 9.75
C LYS A 81 -0.08 9.93 9.24
N VAL A 82 0.68 10.64 8.39
CA VAL A 82 2.09 10.31 8.16
C VAL A 82 2.84 10.78 9.41
N LYS A 83 2.93 9.91 10.41
CA LYS A 83 4.04 10.02 11.36
C LYS A 83 5.25 9.54 10.58
N ASN A 84 6.18 10.45 10.31
CA ASN A 84 7.54 10.10 9.94
C ASN A 84 8.02 9.01 10.89
N MET A 85 8.09 7.79 10.38
CA MET A 85 8.85 6.72 10.99
C MET A 85 9.83 6.33 9.91
N PHE A 86 11.05 6.85 10.03
CA PHE A 86 12.22 6.09 9.61
C PHE A 86 12.48 5.10 10.76
N PRO A 87 11.90 3.88 10.78
CA PRO A 87 12.58 2.82 11.48
C PRO A 87 13.77 2.45 10.58
N LYS A 88 14.94 2.29 11.20
CA LYS A 88 16.11 1.73 10.54
C LYS A 88 15.68 0.50 9.73
N ALA A 89 16.27 0.36 8.55
CA ALA A 89 16.18 -0.86 7.77
C ALA A 89 16.67 -2.03 8.63
N ASP A 90 15.74 -2.72 9.29
CA ASP A 90 15.95 -4.11 9.66
C ASP A 90 15.71 -4.88 8.37
N THR A 91 16.78 -4.95 7.58
CA THR A 91 16.94 -5.90 6.50
C THR A 91 16.67 -7.28 7.09
N ILE A 92 15.52 -7.85 6.77
CA ILE A 92 15.29 -9.27 7.00
C ILE A 92 16.19 -9.98 6.00
N ASN A 93 17.32 -10.51 6.48
CA ASN A 93 18.16 -11.47 5.75
C ASN A 93 17.36 -12.74 5.41
#